data_AF-A0A4Y9JDI6-F1
#
_entry.id   AF-A0A4Y9JDI6-F1
#
_cell.length_a   1.000
_cell.length_b   1.000
_cell.length_c   1.000
_cell.angle_alpha   90.00
_cell.angle_beta   90.00
_cell.angle_gamma   90.00
#
_symmetry.space_group_name_H-M   'P 1'
#
loop_
_entity.id
_entity.type
_entity.pdbx_description
1 polymer ?
#
loop_
_entity_poly.entity_id
_entity_poly.type
_entity_poly.pdbx_seq_one_letter_code
_entity_poly.pdbx_strand_id
1 'polypeptide(L)'
;MAFSINGQMQKAAEEKRNREYEVSLVKALKNSYRDIEEIELSSPDYSVPPGDWSCFVKLSFSDGEVVEYRMGHSLYLKINKSGVVTTAESEILSEHEGSTQSKVKVLFSDGRESVE
;
A
#
# COMPACT_ATOMS: atom_id res chain seq x y z
N MET A 1 -6.29 -25.03 -27.77
CA MET A 1 -5.44 -24.37 -26.75
C MET A 1 -5.88 -22.92 -26.50
N ALA A 2 -7.19 -22.65 -26.30
CA ALA A 2 -7.71 -21.29 -26.09
C ALA A 2 -7.85 -20.91 -24.61
N PHE A 3 -8.00 -21.89 -23.72
CA PHE A 3 -8.16 -21.66 -22.27
C PHE A 3 -6.91 -21.07 -21.60
N SER A 4 -5.71 -21.39 -22.09
CA SER A 4 -4.45 -20.94 -21.50
C SER A 4 -4.15 -19.45 -21.79
N ILE A 5 -4.47 -18.96 -22.99
CA ILE A 5 -4.22 -17.58 -23.40
C ILE A 5 -5.13 -16.62 -22.62
N ASN A 6 -6.39 -17.01 -22.41
CA ASN A 6 -7.35 -16.20 -21.66
C ASN A 6 -6.92 -16.02 -20.19
N GLY A 7 -6.41 -17.09 -19.56
CA GLY A 7 -5.88 -17.04 -18.19
C GLY A 7 -4.62 -16.18 -18.05
N GLN A 8 -3.72 -16.19 -19.04
CA GLN A 8 -2.52 -15.33 -19.01
C GLN A 8 -2.86 -13.84 -19.17
N MET A 9 -3.80 -13.51 -20.05
CA MET A 9 -4.27 -12.12 -20.20
C MET A 9 -4.98 -11.61 -18.94
N GLN A 10 -5.78 -12.45 -18.30
CA GLN A 10 -6.45 -12.10 -17.04
C GLN A 10 -5.45 -11.81 -15.92
N LYS A 11 -4.42 -12.66 -15.76
CA LYS A 11 -3.35 -12.44 -14.78
C LYS A 11 -2.59 -11.14 -15.03
N ALA A 12 -2.16 -10.91 -16.27
CA ALA A 12 -1.43 -9.68 -16.61
C ALA A 12 -2.27 -8.40 -16.38
N ALA A 13 -3.58 -8.47 -16.65
CA ALA A 13 -4.50 -7.36 -16.38
C ALA A 13 -4.68 -7.13 -14.87
N GLU A 14 -4.78 -8.21 -14.08
CA GLU A 14 -4.86 -8.14 -12.63
C GLU A 14 -3.57 -7.58 -12.01
N GLU A 15 -2.40 -8.05 -12.43
CA GLU A 15 -1.10 -7.54 -11.99
C GLU A 15 -0.96 -6.03 -12.30
N LYS A 16 -1.37 -5.61 -13.49
CA LYS A 16 -1.38 -4.19 -13.86
C LYS A 16 -2.30 -3.39 -12.93
N ARG A 17 -3.53 -3.86 -12.70
CA ARG A 17 -4.47 -3.24 -11.78
C ARG A 17 -3.86 -3.15 -10.38
N ASN A 18 -3.28 -4.23 -9.87
CA ASN A 18 -2.69 -4.28 -8.53
C ASN A 18 -1.60 -3.22 -8.38
N ARG A 19 -0.74 -3.10 -9.40
CA ARG A 19 0.31 -2.07 -9.43
C ARG A 19 -0.26 -0.65 -9.39
N GLU A 20 -1.37 -0.39 -10.07
CA GLU A 20 -2.04 0.92 -10.02
C GLU A 20 -2.54 1.24 -8.59
N TYR A 21 -3.06 0.25 -7.88
CA TYR A 21 -3.50 0.41 -6.49
C TYR A 21 -2.33 0.64 -5.53
N GLU A 22 -1.25 -0.12 -5.66
CA GLU A 22 -0.06 0.07 -4.82
C GLU A 22 0.54 1.47 -4.98
N VAL A 23 0.72 1.93 -6.23
CA VAL A 23 1.27 3.27 -6.51
C VAL A 23 0.34 4.37 -5.98
N SER A 24 -0.98 4.22 -6.18
CA SER A 24 -1.96 5.15 -5.62
C SER A 24 -1.92 5.16 -4.08
N LEU A 25 -1.78 3.99 -3.46
CA LEU A 25 -1.73 3.85 -2.02
C LEU A 25 -0.48 4.52 -1.43
N VAL A 26 0.71 4.27 -2.00
CA VAL A 26 1.96 4.93 -1.59
C VAL A 26 1.79 6.45 -1.58
N LYS A 27 1.21 6.99 -2.64
CA LYS A 27 0.94 8.43 -2.74
C LYS A 27 -0.04 8.90 -1.66
N ALA A 28 -1.10 8.14 -1.39
CA ALA A 28 -2.06 8.46 -0.34
C ALA A 28 -1.42 8.41 1.05
N LEU A 29 -0.57 7.44 1.34
CA LEU A 29 0.16 7.29 2.60
C LEU A 29 1.14 8.46 2.81
N LYS A 30 1.92 8.83 1.78
CA LYS A 30 2.80 10.01 1.82
C LYS A 30 2.03 11.31 2.08
N ASN A 31 0.78 11.41 1.67
CA ASN A 31 -0.07 12.58 1.98
C ASN A 31 -0.81 12.48 3.32
N SER A 32 -0.75 11.32 3.98
CA SER A 32 -1.45 11.04 5.24
C SER A 32 -0.52 11.18 6.44
N TYR A 33 0.74 10.79 6.27
CA TYR A 33 1.75 10.79 7.32
C TYR A 33 3.03 11.51 6.90
N ARG A 34 3.62 12.24 7.85
CA ARG A 34 4.93 12.88 7.73
C ARG A 34 6.04 11.89 8.06
N ASP A 35 7.26 12.25 7.65
CA ASP A 35 8.50 11.61 8.07
C ASP A 35 8.61 10.10 7.81
N ILE A 36 7.88 9.60 6.79
CA ILE A 36 8.01 8.23 6.33
C ILE A 36 9.37 8.06 5.64
N GLU A 37 10.13 7.03 6.02
CA GLU A 37 11.36 6.63 5.34
C GLU A 37 11.14 5.45 4.39
N GLU A 38 10.36 4.46 4.82
CA GLU A 38 10.11 3.23 4.07
C GLU A 38 8.65 2.80 4.13
N ILE A 39 8.16 2.29 2.99
CA ILE A 39 6.84 1.64 2.86
C ILE A 39 7.06 0.24 2.27
N GLU A 40 6.60 -0.78 2.97
CA GLU A 40 6.56 -2.15 2.44
C GLU A 40 5.10 -2.58 2.24
N LEU A 41 4.78 -3.12 1.07
CA LEU A 41 3.45 -3.58 0.70
C LEU A 41 3.43 -5.10 0.53
N SER A 42 2.51 -5.78 1.20
CA SER A 42 2.27 -7.21 0.96
C SER A 42 1.49 -7.43 -0.35
N SER A 43 1.48 -8.67 -0.83
CA SER A 43 0.53 -9.08 -1.87
C SER A 43 -0.90 -8.71 -1.47
N PRO A 44 -1.73 -8.25 -2.43
CA PRO A 44 -3.08 -7.85 -2.14
C PRO A 44 -3.94 -9.06 -1.77
N ASP A 45 -4.88 -8.84 -0.87
CA ASP A 45 -5.86 -9.81 -0.39
C ASP A 45 -7.24 -9.50 -0.98
N TYR A 46 -7.90 -10.53 -1.50
CA TYR A 46 -9.19 -10.45 -2.20
C TYR A 46 -10.17 -11.51 -1.69
N SER A 47 -11.43 -11.10 -1.48
CA SER A 47 -12.52 -12.05 -1.24
C SER A 47 -12.85 -12.87 -2.51
N VAL A 48 -12.99 -12.22 -3.67
CA VAL A 48 -13.16 -12.83 -5.01
C VAL A 48 -12.59 -11.87 -6.06
N PRO A 49 -11.52 -12.22 -6.80
CA PRO A 49 -10.99 -11.34 -7.85
C PRO A 49 -11.96 -11.23 -9.05
N PRO A 50 -12.19 -10.01 -9.61
CA PRO A 50 -11.79 -8.72 -9.08
C PRO A 50 -12.69 -8.30 -7.90
N GLY A 51 -12.10 -8.13 -6.71
CA GLY A 51 -12.82 -7.80 -5.48
C GLY A 51 -12.23 -6.59 -4.76
N ASP A 52 -12.71 -6.34 -3.54
CA ASP A 52 -12.18 -5.30 -2.66
C ASP A 52 -10.67 -5.48 -2.48
N TRP A 53 -9.93 -4.42 -2.78
CA TRP A 53 -8.47 -4.42 -2.71
C TRP A 53 -8.04 -4.04 -1.29
N SER A 54 -7.25 -4.91 -0.67
CA SER A 54 -6.61 -4.64 0.62
C SER A 54 -5.22 -5.25 0.66
N CYS A 55 -4.35 -4.75 1.50
CA CYS A 55 -3.03 -5.33 1.75
C CYS A 55 -2.59 -5.03 3.19
N PHE A 56 -1.53 -5.70 3.63
CA PHE A 56 -0.74 -5.25 4.76
C PHE A 56 0.25 -4.19 4.28
N VAL A 57 0.37 -3.13 5.07
CA VAL A 57 1.39 -2.11 4.88
C VAL A 57 2.26 -2.08 6.12
N LYS A 58 3.55 -1.91 5.91
CA LYS A 58 4.50 -1.58 6.96
C LYS A 58 5.09 -0.21 6.68
N LEU A 59 5.01 0.67 7.67
CA LEU A 59 5.58 2.02 7.62
C LEU A 59 6.73 2.11 8.60
N SER A 60 7.86 2.62 8.14
CA SER A 60 9.01 2.96 8.98
C SER A 60 9.19 4.48 8.96
N PHE A 61 9.23 5.11 10.14
CA PHE A 61 9.38 6.55 10.31
C PHE A 61 10.81 6.95 10.70
N SER A 62 11.18 8.20 10.42
CA SER A 62 12.56 8.69 10.62
C SER A 62 13.04 8.75 12.07
N ASP A 63 12.12 8.77 13.02
CA ASP A 63 12.38 8.70 14.46
C ASP A 63 12.55 7.26 14.98
N GLY A 64 12.38 6.26 14.11
CA GLY A 64 12.60 4.85 14.41
C GLY A 64 11.33 4.04 14.72
N GLU A 65 10.17 4.70 14.81
CA GLU A 65 8.90 4.01 14.98
C GLU A 65 8.52 3.20 13.73
N VAL A 66 7.91 2.03 13.95
CA VAL A 66 7.48 1.11 12.88
C VAL A 66 6.09 0.58 13.20
N VAL A 67 5.20 0.61 12.22
CA VAL A 67 3.85 0.05 12.33
C VAL A 67 3.54 -0.85 11.14
N GLU A 68 2.83 -1.95 11.39
CA GLU A 68 2.39 -2.89 10.34
C GLU A 68 0.92 -3.21 10.52
N TYR A 69 0.09 -2.91 9.52
CA TYR A 69 -1.35 -3.06 9.64
C TYR A 69 -2.04 -3.32 8.32
N ARG A 70 -3.23 -3.93 8.38
CA ARG A 70 -4.05 -4.20 7.19
C ARG A 70 -4.91 -2.99 6.86
N MET A 71 -4.96 -2.63 5.57
CA MET A 71 -5.84 -1.58 5.08
C MET A 71 -6.43 -1.87 3.72
N GLY A 72 -7.60 -1.27 3.46
CA GLY A 72 -8.17 -1.17 2.11
C GLY A 72 -7.73 0.12 1.42
N HIS A 73 -7.82 0.15 0.09
CA HIS A 73 -7.55 1.37 -0.66
C HIS A 73 -8.47 1.50 -1.89
N SER A 74 -8.85 2.75 -2.18
CA SER A 74 -9.56 3.13 -3.39
C SER A 74 -8.76 4.17 -4.16
N LEU A 75 -8.65 4.02 -5.48
CA LEU A 75 -7.79 4.85 -6.35
C LEU A 75 -8.08 6.37 -6.31
N TYR A 76 -9.26 6.78 -5.85
CA TYR A 76 -9.62 8.21 -5.75
C TYR A 76 -9.17 8.85 -4.42
N LEU A 77 -8.69 8.06 -3.46
CA LEU A 77 -8.27 8.56 -2.16
C LEU A 77 -6.89 9.22 -2.25
N LYS A 78 -6.85 10.53 -2.00
CA LYS A 78 -5.59 11.30 -1.93
C LYS A 78 -4.87 11.17 -0.59
N ILE A 79 -5.61 10.78 0.44
CA ILE A 79 -5.18 10.52 1.83
C ILE A 79 -5.89 9.23 2.22
N ASN A 80 -5.19 8.33 2.91
CA ASN A 80 -5.74 7.10 3.43
C ASN A 80 -5.20 6.82 4.83
N LYS A 81 -6.08 7.03 5.83
CA LYS A 81 -5.83 6.71 7.24
C LYS A 81 -6.70 5.56 7.72
N SER A 82 -7.38 4.88 6.78
CA SER A 82 -8.21 3.72 7.10
C SER A 82 -7.32 2.50 7.29
N GLY A 83 -7.57 1.73 8.34
CA GLY A 83 -6.77 0.56 8.67
C GLY A 83 -7.35 -0.17 9.87
N VAL A 84 -7.05 -1.46 9.96
CA VAL A 84 -7.31 -2.25 11.15
C VAL A 84 -6.05 -2.19 12.00
N VAL A 85 -6.08 -1.36 13.04
CA VAL A 85 -4.95 -1.06 13.91
C VAL A 85 -5.30 -1.30 15.38
N THR A 86 -4.29 -1.62 16.17
CA THR A 86 -4.33 -1.60 17.63
C THR A 86 -4.26 -0.16 18.15
N THR A 87 -4.49 0.03 19.45
CA THR A 87 -4.38 1.35 20.09
C THR A 87 -2.97 1.93 19.97
N ALA A 88 -1.93 1.12 20.20
CA ALA A 88 -0.54 1.58 20.11
C ALA A 88 -0.17 2.03 18.69
N GLU A 89 -0.55 1.26 17.66
CA GLU A 89 -0.32 1.64 16.27
C GLU A 89 -1.09 2.91 15.90
N SER A 90 -2.32 3.07 16.42
CA SER A 90 -3.11 4.29 16.20
C SER A 90 -2.45 5.52 16.83
N GLU A 91 -1.81 5.39 18.00
CA GLU A 91 -1.10 6.49 18.66
C GLU A 91 0.09 6.93 17.80
N ILE A 92 0.94 5.99 17.37
CA ILE A 92 2.07 6.26 16.48
C ILE A 92 1.60 6.94 15.19
N LEU A 93 0.60 6.38 14.51
CA LEU A 93 0.06 6.96 13.28
C LEU A 93 -0.49 8.38 13.48
N SER A 94 -1.06 8.67 14.65
CA SER A 94 -1.61 9.99 14.99
C SER A 94 -0.50 11.03 15.22
N GLU A 95 0.61 10.64 15.87
CA GLU A 95 1.79 11.50 16.07
C GLU A 95 2.50 11.86 14.74
N HIS A 96 2.30 11.02 13.74
CA HIS A 96 2.84 11.18 12.39
C HIS A 96 1.84 11.77 11.40
N GLU A 97 0.69 12.31 11.81
CA GLU A 97 -0.23 12.96 10.86
C GLU A 97 0.44 14.14 10.13
N GLY A 98 0.36 14.14 8.81
CA GLY A 98 0.99 15.17 7.98
C GLY A 98 1.24 14.70 6.56
N SER A 99 2.31 15.18 5.94
CA SER A 99 2.72 14.73 4.60
C SER A 99 4.23 14.61 4.49
N THR A 100 4.69 13.56 3.85
CA THR A 100 6.09 13.31 3.53
C THR A 100 6.42 13.85 2.13
N GLN A 101 7.23 14.92 2.09
CA GLN A 101 7.75 15.51 0.84
C GLN A 101 9.08 14.89 0.41
N SER A 102 9.78 14.24 1.35
CA SER A 102 11.03 13.54 1.10
C SER A 102 10.84 12.33 0.19
N LYS A 103 11.95 11.84 -0.36
CA LYS A 103 12.00 10.57 -1.07
C LYS A 103 11.78 9.43 -0.08
N VAL A 104 10.92 8.47 -0.44
CA VAL A 104 10.56 7.32 0.39
C VAL A 104 10.97 6.05 -0.35
N LYS A 105 11.59 5.12 0.36
CA LYS A 105 11.89 3.79 -0.19
C LYS A 105 10.61 2.96 -0.18
N VAL A 106 10.29 2.30 -1.28
CA VAL A 106 9.06 1.52 -1.42
C VAL A 106 9.41 0.10 -1.87
N LEU A 107 9.01 -0.89 -1.08
CA LEU A 107 9.03 -2.30 -1.45
C LEU A 107 7.63 -2.74 -1.84
N PHE A 108 7.42 -3.05 -3.12
CA PHE A 108 6.13 -3.48 -3.64
C PHE A 108 5.91 -4.99 -3.45
N SER A 109 4.67 -5.44 -3.60
CA SER A 109 4.32 -6.85 -3.35
C SER A 109 4.98 -7.85 -4.29
N ASP A 110 5.42 -7.40 -5.47
CA ASP A 110 6.16 -8.22 -6.43
C ASP A 110 7.67 -8.31 -6.14
N GLY A 111 8.14 -7.64 -5.09
CA GLY A 111 9.54 -7.61 -4.66
C GLY A 111 10.38 -6.52 -5.32
N ARG A 112 9.84 -5.73 -6.25
CA ARG A 112 10.51 -4.54 -6.77
C ARG A 112 10.63 -3.44 -5.72
N GLU A 113 11.76 -2.78 -5.73
CA GLU A 113 12.03 -1.57 -4.94
C GLU A 113 11.94 -0.32 -5.84
N SER A 114 11.38 0.77 -5.31
CA SER A 114 11.41 2.11 -5.94
C SER A 114 11.72 3.17 -4.90
N VAL A 115 12.06 4.37 -5.39
CA VAL A 115 12.21 5.57 -4.57
C VAL A 115 11.21 6.61 -5.08
N GLU A 116 10.17 6.87 -4.28
CA GLU A 116 9.00 7.70 -4.63
C GLU A 116 8.96 9.03 -3.89
#